data_AF-A0A090KNV5-F1
#
_entry.id   AF-A0A090KNV5-F1
#
_cell.length_a   1.000
_cell.length_b   1.000
_cell.length_c   1.000
_cell.angle_alpha   90.00
_cell.angle_beta   90.00
_cell.angle_gamma   90.00
#
_symmetry.space_group_name_H-M   'P 1'
#
loop_
_entity.id
_entity.type
_entity.pdbx_description
1 polymer ?
#
loop_
_entity_poly.entity_id
_entity_poly.type
_entity_poly.pdbx_seq_one_letter_code
_entity_poly.pdbx_strand_id
1 'polypeptide(L)'
;MVYLWLWKNPSNSIKSQCEVSSATVCSFLDYFRQHVVDALETEEYVIGGEGIVVEIDETKMGKRKYNREHPVDEVWVIDGVEKT
;
A
#
# COMPACT_ATOMS: atom_id res chain seq x y z
N MET A 1 14.46 -1.69 14.97
CA MET A 1 13.75 -0.89 13.94
C MET A 1 12.29 -1.32 13.76
N VAL A 2 11.95 -2.60 13.59
CA VAL A 2 10.56 -3.07 13.41
C VAL A 2 9.59 -2.58 14.50
N TYR A 3 9.91 -2.81 15.78
CA TYR A 3 9.03 -2.36 16.88
C TYR A 3 8.84 -0.83 16.90
N LEU A 4 9.85 -0.06 16.49
CA LEU A 4 9.78 1.40 16.41
C LEU A 4 8.84 1.86 15.29
N TRP A 5 8.89 1.18 14.15
CA TRP A 5 7.97 1.40 13.03
C TRP A 5 6.52 1.08 13.45
N LEU A 6 6.30 -0.04 14.15
CA LEU A 6 4.97 -0.42 14.67
C LEU A 6 4.41 0.63 15.64
N TRP A 7 5.27 1.23 16.46
CA TRP A 7 4.93 2.34 17.36
C TRP A 7 4.85 3.70 16.68
N LYS A 8 4.89 3.76 15.35
CA LYS A 8 4.81 5.00 14.55
C LYS A 8 5.86 6.04 14.93
N ASN A 9 7.06 5.59 15.30
CA ASN A 9 8.17 6.51 15.57
C ASN A 9 8.59 7.20 14.27
N PRO A 10 8.88 8.51 14.29
CA PRO A 10 9.39 9.22 13.12
C PRO A 10 10.80 8.72 12.77
N SER A 11 11.14 8.75 11.47
CA SER A 11 12.42 8.24 10.95
C SER A 11 13.64 8.86 11.62
N ASN A 12 13.58 10.14 11.98
CA ASN A 12 14.65 10.83 12.71
C ASN A 12 14.88 10.25 14.11
N SER A 13 13.81 9.86 14.81
CA SER A 13 13.91 9.21 16.12
C SER A 13 14.43 7.78 15.98
N ILE A 14 14.08 7.07 14.92
CA ILE A 14 14.61 5.73 14.63
C ILE A 14 16.10 5.81 14.32
N LYS A 15 16.51 6.81 13.53
CA LYS A 15 17.90 7.09 13.20
C LYS A 15 18.73 7.33 14.45
N SER A 16 18.26 8.17 15.37
CA SER A 16 18.99 8.46 16.61
C SER A 16 19.04 7.27 17.57
N GLN A 17 17.95 6.52 17.72
CA GLN A 17 17.88 5.36 18.62
C GLN A 17 18.68 4.15 18.13
N CYS A 18 18.76 3.95 16.81
CA CYS A 18 19.49 2.83 16.21
C CYS A 18 20.89 3.21 15.73
N GLU A 19 21.29 4.48 15.86
CA GLU A 19 22.61 5.01 15.45
C GLU A 19 23.01 4.67 14.00
N VAL A 20 22.03 4.59 13.10
CA VAL A 20 22.23 4.27 11.68
C VAL A 20 22.07 5.50 10.80
N SER A 21 22.53 5.40 9.54
CA SER A 21 22.32 6.45 8.56
C SER A 21 20.83 6.60 8.19
N SER A 22 20.43 7.79 7.74
CA SER A 22 19.06 8.00 7.22
C SER A 22 18.75 7.10 6.03
N ALA A 23 19.74 6.84 5.16
CA ALA A 23 19.58 5.93 4.02
C ALA A 23 19.27 4.51 4.48
N THR A 24 19.96 4.02 5.52
CA THR A 24 19.71 2.71 6.12
C THR A 24 18.32 2.63 6.73
N VAL A 25 17.86 3.67 7.44
CA VAL A 25 16.50 3.73 8.00
C VAL A 25 15.47 3.64 6.88
N CYS A 26 15.57 4.48 5.84
CA CYS A 26 14.61 4.46 4.73
C CYS A 26 14.57 3.09 4.05
N SER A 27 15.73 2.55 3.66
CA SER A 27 15.82 1.24 2.99
C SER A 27 15.23 0.12 3.84
N PHE A 28 15.53 0.09 5.15
CA PHE A 28 14.99 -0.93 6.04
C PHE A 28 13.48 -0.80 6.23
N LEU A 29 12.96 0.43 6.42
CA LEU A 29 11.54 0.65 6.60
C LEU A 29 10.73 0.35 5.33
N ASP A 30 11.28 0.67 4.15
CA ASP A 30 10.65 0.32 2.87
C ASP A 30 10.60 -1.20 2.66
N TYR A 31 11.71 -1.90 2.93
CA TYR A 31 11.78 -3.36 2.90
C TYR A 31 10.78 -4.00 3.86
N PHE A 32 10.73 -3.50 5.10
CA PHE A 32 9.79 -4.03 6.10
C PHE A 32 8.33 -3.78 5.70
N ARG A 33 8.02 -2.59 5.14
CA ARG A 33 6.68 -2.27 4.65
C ARG A 33 6.25 -3.22 3.54
N GLN A 34 7.14 -3.53 2.59
CA GLN A 34 6.85 -4.50 1.52
C GLN A 34 6.51 -5.87 2.10
N HIS A 35 7.33 -6.39 3.02
CA HIS A 35 7.03 -7.66 3.68
C HIS A 35 5.72 -7.69 4.45
N VAL A 36 5.31 -6.58 5.07
CA VAL A 36 4.00 -6.49 5.73
C VAL A 36 2.86 -6.54 4.71
N VAL A 37 3.01 -5.87 3.56
CA VAL A 37 2.02 -5.92 2.47
C VAL A 37 1.91 -7.35 1.93
N ASP A 38 3.03 -7.99 1.60
CA ASP A 38 3.05 -9.36 1.08
C ASP A 38 2.39 -10.36 2.05
N ALA A 39 2.57 -10.17 3.36
CA ALA A 39 1.95 -10.99 4.39
C ALA A 39 0.45 -10.70 4.60
N LEU A 40 -0.04 -9.53 4.19
CA LEU A 40 -1.45 -9.17 4.25
C LEU A 40 -2.22 -9.60 2.99
N GLU A 41 -1.56 -9.72 1.85
CA GLU A 41 -2.16 -10.11 0.56
C GLU A 41 -2.49 -11.63 0.45
N THR A 42 -2.40 -12.38 1.55
CA THR A 42 -2.53 -13.85 1.54
C THR A 42 -3.94 -14.42 1.45
N GLU A 43 -4.98 -13.59 1.24
CA GLU A 43 -6.33 -14.10 0.98
C GLU A 43 -6.68 -13.91 -0.51
N GLU A 44 -6.60 -15.01 -1.27
CA GLU A 44 -7.18 -15.09 -2.61
C GLU A 44 -8.70 -14.98 -2.48
N TYR A 45 -9.23 -13.76 -2.61
CA TYR A 45 -10.66 -13.52 -2.62
C TYR A 45 -11.23 -13.76 -4.02
N VAL A 46 -12.12 -14.74 -4.15
CA VAL A 46 -12.87 -14.95 -5.40
C VAL A 46 -13.97 -13.89 -5.47
N ILE A 47 -13.94 -13.06 -6.51
CA ILE A 47 -15.03 -12.13 -6.82
C ILE A 47 -16.19 -12.93 -7.42
N GLY A 48 -17.28 -13.08 -6.65
CA GLY A 48 -18.49 -13.79 -7.08
C GLY A 48 -18.54 -15.26 -6.62
N GLY A 49 -19.34 -16.06 -7.33
CA GLY A 49 -19.61 -17.46 -7.01
C GLY A 49 -20.73 -18.04 -7.88
N GLU A 50 -21.02 -19.33 -7.74
CA GLU A 50 -22.10 -19.97 -8.52
C GLU A 50 -23.45 -19.31 -8.22
N GLY A 51 -24.13 -18.83 -9.28
CA GLY A 51 -25.42 -18.13 -9.15
C GLY A 51 -25.32 -16.65 -8.71
N ILE A 52 -24.13 -16.13 -8.46
CA ILE A 52 -23.92 -14.73 -8.05
C ILE A 52 -23.56 -13.89 -9.28
N VAL A 53 -24.37 -12.86 -9.55
CA VAL A 53 -24.05 -11.83 -10.55
C VAL A 53 -23.37 -10.67 -9.83
N VAL A 54 -22.15 -10.33 -10.24
CA VAL A 54 -21.39 -9.20 -9.69
C VAL A 54 -21.39 -8.06 -10.70
N GLU A 55 -21.68 -6.86 -10.23
CA GLU A 55 -21.42 -5.62 -10.96
C GLU A 55 -19.99 -5.18 -10.67
N ILE A 56 -19.19 -5.02 -11.71
CA ILE A 56 -17.79 -4.60 -11.63
C ILE A 56 -17.73 -3.10 -11.89
N ASP A 57 -17.13 -2.35 -10.97
CA ASP A 57 -16.77 -0.95 -11.17
C ASP A 57 -15.27 -0.81 -11.41
N GLU A 58 -14.90 -0.03 -12.41
CA GLU A 58 -13.51 0.26 -12.75
C GLU A 58 -13.22 1.73 -12.50
N THR A 59 -12.38 2.01 -11.50
CA THR A 59 -11.93 3.37 -11.23
C THR A 59 -10.45 3.52 -11.57
N LYS A 60 -10.15 4.44 -12.50
CA LYS A 60 -8.79 4.83 -12.82
C LYS A 60 -8.29 5.91 -11.86
N MET A 61 -7.40 5.54 -10.96
CA MET A 61 -6.73 6.49 -10.08
C MET A 61 -5.49 7.06 -10.76
N GLY A 62 -5.23 8.34 -10.54
CA GLY A 62 -4.03 9.00 -11.06
C GLY A 62 -3.59 10.08 -10.09
N LYS A 63 -2.32 10.06 -9.70
CA LYS A 63 -1.75 11.09 -8.82
C LYS A 63 -0.98 12.10 -9.66
N ARG A 64 -1.32 13.39 -9.51
CA ARG A 64 -0.55 14.49 -10.11
C ARG A 64 0.77 14.67 -9.37
N LYS A 65 1.87 14.82 -10.11
CA LYS A 65 3.16 15.19 -9.53
C LYS A 65 3.04 16.63 -8.98
N TYR A 66 3.20 16.81 -7.66
CA TYR A 66 3.05 18.11 -7.00
C TYR A 66 1.68 18.82 -7.20
N ASN A 67 0.61 18.06 -7.48
CA ASN A 67 -0.71 18.60 -7.88
C ASN A 67 -0.67 19.56 -9.10
N ARG A 68 0.40 19.49 -9.89
CA ARG A 68 0.62 20.28 -11.11
C ARG A 68 0.73 19.34 -12.31
N GLU A 69 0.45 19.90 -13.50
CA GLU A 69 0.59 19.21 -14.79
C GLU A 69 -0.39 18.04 -15.03
N HIS A 70 -0.17 17.31 -16.14
CA HIS A 70 -0.98 16.16 -16.54
C HIS A 70 -0.89 15.05 -15.47
N PRO A 71 -2.02 14.44 -15.07
CA PRO A 71 -1.98 13.29 -14.19
C PRO A 71 -1.15 12.17 -14.82
N VAL A 72 -0.25 11.59 -14.03
CA VAL A 72 0.47 10.37 -14.41
C VAL A 72 -0.53 9.22 -14.28
N ASP A 73 -0.52 8.36 -15.29
CA ASP A 73 -1.59 7.44 -15.61
C ASP A 73 -1.48 6.14 -14.79
N GLU A 74 -1.66 6.19 -13.46
CA GLU A 74 -1.20 5.06 -12.66
C GLU A 74 -2.14 4.60 -11.54
N VAL A 75 -2.58 3.35 -11.78
CA VAL A 75 -3.38 2.40 -10.98
C VAL A 75 -4.86 2.36 -11.35
N TRP A 76 -5.26 1.23 -11.94
CA TRP A 76 -6.64 0.79 -11.99
C TRP A 76 -7.01 0.16 -10.66
N VAL A 77 -8.12 0.60 -10.09
CA VAL A 77 -8.77 -0.04 -8.96
C VAL A 77 -10.04 -0.66 -9.51
N ILE A 78 -10.17 -1.98 -9.35
CA ILE A 78 -11.37 -2.72 -9.73
C ILE A 78 -12.06 -3.11 -8.45
N ASP A 79 -13.35 -2.77 -8.34
CA ASP A 79 -14.20 -3.17 -7.23
C ASP A 79 -15.39 -3.98 -7.76
N GLY A 80 -16.05 -4.75 -6.89
CA GLY A 80 -17.15 -5.62 -7.25
C GLY A 80 -18.24 -5.64 -6.18
N VAL A 81 -19.49 -5.46 -6.59
CA VAL A 81 -20.66 -5.56 -5.71
C VAL A 81 -21.62 -6.63 -6.21
N GLU A 82 -22.14 -7.45 -5.30
CA GLU A 82 -23.18 -8.42 -5.64
C GLU A 82 -24.47 -7.69 -6.04
N LYS A 83 -25.06 -8.13 -7.16
CA LYS A 83 -26.34 -7.63 -7.65
C LYS A 83 -27.48 -8.37 -6.95
N THR A 84 -28.03 -7.75 -5.91
CA THR A 84 -29.22 -8.23 -5.16
C THR A 84 -30.52 -8.02 -5.93
#